data_AF-A0A228HNN5-F1
#
_entry.id   AF-A0A228HNN5-F1
#
_cell.length_a   1.000
_cell.length_b   1.000
_cell.length_c   1.000
_cell.angle_alpha   90.00
_cell.angle_beta   90.00
_cell.angle_gamma   90.00
#
_symmetry.space_group_name_H-M   'P 1'
#
loop_
_entity.id
_entity.type
_entity.pdbx_description
1 polymer ?
#
loop_
_entity_poly.entity_id
_entity_poly.type
_entity_poly.pdbx_seq_one_letter_code
_entity_poly.pdbx_strand_id
1 'polypeptide(L)'
;MNKHSLCLLTAAAISVFVVAGCGGGDGSSNASSGTPSNTGGANNAASAPAVASTPLAAAPASAPVASSQPVTVGEALPSLTNPQPGSTAATATGPIGIWSASGNLGYSTIALIDPHNNLSTLNLLGSFVMSDDFSTLTVNGSTWSIAPGINFAGTSGTVTKIDSGSGAYSPQQTLSGTISRNGTASNFTWTYNAANALAVTQDSVVGTWATINASFAIASGGTLTGTLSGCNLSGTLQLSTPGSNQNMYDMTVTASASTGCKLPAGVPLAGSAAIMFVPITGTNGFKRSILYVLRAADYSFIAYGQVIKQ
;
A
#
# COMPACT_ATOMS: atom_id res chain seq x y z
N MET A 1 32.40 2.64 -6.92
CA MET A 1 31.55 1.58 -6.32
C MET A 1 30.15 2.15 -6.19
N ASN A 2 29.20 1.62 -6.96
CA ASN A 2 27.87 2.24 -7.10
C ASN A 2 27.01 1.90 -5.88
N LYS A 3 26.56 2.91 -5.14
CA LYS A 3 25.51 2.75 -4.14
C LYS A 3 24.19 2.65 -4.88
N HIS A 4 23.62 1.45 -4.96
CA HIS A 4 22.22 1.30 -5.34
C HIS A 4 21.35 1.89 -4.23
N SER A 5 20.84 3.10 -4.43
CA SER A 5 19.80 3.68 -3.57
C SER A 5 18.54 2.85 -3.71
N LEU A 6 18.36 1.90 -2.81
CA LEU A 6 17.12 1.15 -2.64
C LEU A 6 16.05 2.15 -2.18
N CYS A 7 15.23 2.62 -3.11
CA CYS A 7 14.22 3.64 -2.86
C CYS A 7 13.02 3.02 -2.13
N LEU A 8 13.20 2.74 -0.84
CA LEU A 8 12.13 2.32 0.05
C LEU A 8 11.15 3.48 0.23
N LEU A 9 10.02 3.45 -0.49
CA LEU A 9 8.82 4.09 0.01
C LEU A 9 8.42 3.36 1.30
N THR A 10 8.76 3.97 2.43
CA THR A 10 8.08 3.68 3.70
C THR A 10 6.64 4.17 3.56
N ALA A 11 5.75 3.30 3.08
CA ALA A 11 4.34 3.59 2.98
C ALA A 11 3.77 3.83 4.39
N ALA A 12 3.64 5.11 4.77
CA ALA A 12 2.72 5.49 5.83
C ALA A 12 1.29 5.14 5.38
N ALA A 13 0.43 4.71 6.30
CA ALA A 13 -0.93 4.33 5.98
C ALA A 13 -1.64 5.48 5.23
N ILE A 14 -2.07 5.21 4.00
CA ILE A 14 -2.77 6.20 3.19
C ILE A 14 -4.11 6.52 3.83
N SER A 15 -4.43 7.81 3.88
CA SER A 15 -5.69 8.29 4.46
C SER A 15 -6.86 7.71 3.67
N VAL A 16 -7.75 7.01 4.37
CA VAL A 16 -8.94 6.42 3.78
C VAL A 16 -10.02 7.49 3.60
N PHE A 17 -10.54 7.61 2.38
CA PHE A 17 -11.65 8.51 2.08
C PHE A 17 -12.64 7.90 1.07
N VAL A 18 -13.91 8.26 1.24
CA VAL A 18 -14.91 8.26 0.17
C VAL A 18 -15.19 9.73 -0.14
N VAL A 19 -14.84 10.16 -1.35
CA VAL A 19 -15.06 11.54 -1.77
C VAL A 19 -16.24 11.59 -2.71
N ALA A 20 -17.24 12.38 -2.34
CA ALA A 20 -18.30 12.82 -3.24
C ALA A 20 -17.91 14.20 -3.79
N GLY A 21 -18.16 14.45 -5.07
CA GLY A 21 -17.84 15.73 -5.70
C GLY A 21 -18.75 16.88 -5.24
N CYS A 22 -18.41 17.58 -4.15
CA CYS A 22 -19.06 18.83 -3.76
C CYS A 22 -18.25 19.69 -2.77
N GLY A 23 -18.48 21.01 -2.78
CA GLY A 23 -17.66 22.05 -2.13
C GLY A 23 -17.63 22.02 -0.59
N GLY A 24 -16.55 22.57 -0.02
CA GLY A 24 -16.16 22.37 1.37
C GLY A 24 -16.55 23.45 2.39
N GLY A 25 -16.23 23.16 3.65
CA GLY A 25 -16.34 24.03 4.81
C GLY A 25 -15.29 23.69 5.89
N ASP A 26 -14.65 24.74 6.38
CA ASP A 26 -13.73 24.92 7.52
C ASP A 26 -14.27 24.42 8.89
N GLY A 27 -13.46 24.19 9.94
CA GLY A 27 -12.00 24.23 10.11
C GLY A 27 -11.56 24.24 11.60
N SER A 28 -10.29 23.91 11.91
CA SER A 28 -9.60 24.07 13.22
C SER A 28 -10.06 23.18 14.42
N SER A 29 -9.37 23.08 15.57
CA SER A 29 -7.96 22.78 15.90
C SER A 29 -7.79 22.75 17.44
N ASN A 30 -7.03 21.82 18.05
CA ASN A 30 -5.86 22.11 18.93
C ASN A 30 -5.31 20.88 19.68
N ALA A 31 -4.05 21.00 20.13
CA ALA A 31 -3.37 20.05 21.02
C ALA A 31 -3.32 20.56 22.48
N SER A 32 -2.95 19.71 23.44
CA SER A 32 -2.02 20.07 24.53
C SER A 32 -1.54 18.88 25.38
N SER A 33 -0.40 19.12 26.02
CA SER A 33 0.53 18.29 26.78
C SER A 33 0.05 17.75 28.15
N GLY A 34 0.86 16.83 28.73
CA GLY A 34 0.83 16.54 30.17
C GLY A 34 1.76 15.40 30.63
N THR A 35 2.92 15.73 31.20
CA THR A 35 3.77 14.81 31.99
C THR A 35 4.00 15.37 33.39
N PRO A 36 4.19 14.50 34.39
CA PRO A 36 5.13 14.81 35.47
C PRO A 36 6.06 13.65 35.83
N SER A 37 7.18 13.99 36.47
CA SER A 37 8.17 13.05 37.03
C SER A 37 7.92 12.81 38.52
N ASN A 38 8.53 11.75 39.10
CA ASN A 38 9.26 11.93 40.36
C ASN A 38 10.37 10.88 40.58
N THR A 39 11.06 10.99 41.71
CA THR A 39 12.48 10.63 41.94
C THR A 39 12.71 9.80 43.22
N GLY A 40 13.94 9.31 43.39
CA GLY A 40 14.45 8.69 44.63
C GLY A 40 14.58 7.15 44.57
N GLY A 41 15.58 6.49 45.16
CA GLY A 41 16.73 6.95 45.96
C GLY A 41 17.82 5.85 46.01
N ALA A 42 18.97 6.10 46.65
CA ALA A 42 20.20 5.32 46.44
C ALA A 42 20.83 4.69 47.70
N ASN A 43 21.89 3.87 47.48
CA ASN A 43 22.92 3.37 48.41
C ASN A 43 22.51 2.15 49.28
N ASN A 44 23.30 1.07 49.40
CA ASN A 44 24.71 1.02 49.83
C ASN A 44 25.47 -0.27 49.39
N ALA A 45 26.76 -0.37 49.74
CA ALA A 45 27.76 -1.30 49.17
C ALA A 45 28.41 -2.29 50.18
N ALA A 46 29.51 -2.94 49.74
CA ALA A 46 30.47 -3.82 50.45
C ALA A 46 30.09 -5.32 50.59
N SER A 47 31.00 -6.32 50.62
CA SER A 47 32.42 -6.43 50.20
C SER A 47 32.81 -7.94 50.10
N ALA A 48 33.91 -8.27 49.39
CA ALA A 48 34.38 -9.66 49.16
C ALA A 48 35.19 -10.28 50.31
N PRO A 49 35.41 -11.63 50.29
CA PRO A 49 36.79 -12.16 50.27
C PRO A 49 37.00 -13.44 49.41
N ALA A 50 38.23 -13.98 49.38
CA ALA A 50 38.70 -15.17 48.60
C ALA A 50 39.75 -15.98 49.44
N VAL A 51 40.47 -17.05 49.02
CA VAL A 51 40.88 -17.63 47.72
C VAL A 51 41.15 -19.15 47.89
N ALA A 52 40.85 -20.04 46.91
CA ALA A 52 41.47 -21.38 46.78
C ALA A 52 41.28 -22.04 45.39
N SER A 53 42.13 -23.01 45.03
CA SER A 53 42.42 -23.41 43.62
C SER A 53 42.01 -24.84 43.21
N THR A 54 41.53 -24.97 41.95
CA THR A 54 41.61 -26.10 40.97
C THR A 54 41.65 -27.58 41.44
N PRO A 55 40.89 -28.48 40.77
CA PRO A 55 41.43 -29.15 39.56
C PRO A 55 40.60 -28.96 38.28
N LEU A 56 41.20 -29.34 37.15
CA LEU A 56 40.68 -29.18 35.79
C LEU A 56 39.50 -30.13 35.50
N ALA A 57 38.34 -29.58 35.12
CA ALA A 57 37.24 -30.34 34.52
C ALA A 57 37.25 -30.18 32.99
N ALA A 58 36.79 -31.22 32.27
CA ALA A 58 36.83 -31.25 30.81
C ALA A 58 36.03 -30.09 30.17
N ALA A 59 36.52 -29.61 29.02
CA ALA A 59 35.87 -28.53 28.28
C ALA A 59 34.42 -28.91 27.93
N PRO A 60 33.40 -28.09 28.30
CA PRO A 60 32.05 -28.30 27.81
C PRO A 60 32.04 -28.22 26.29
N ALA A 61 31.29 -29.12 25.63
CA ALA A 61 31.02 -28.97 24.22
C ALA A 61 30.37 -27.59 23.98
N SER A 62 30.92 -26.81 23.05
CA SER A 62 30.46 -25.46 22.76
C SER A 62 28.95 -25.45 22.55
N ALA A 63 28.22 -24.70 23.39
CA ALA A 63 26.80 -24.48 23.19
C ALA A 63 26.59 -23.94 21.75
N PRO A 64 25.50 -24.33 21.06
CA PRO A 64 25.19 -23.77 19.75
C PRO A 64 25.23 -22.25 19.85
N VAL A 65 26.07 -21.60 19.04
CA VAL A 65 26.16 -20.14 19.02
C VAL A 65 24.78 -19.62 18.69
N ALA A 66 24.14 -18.95 19.64
CA ALA A 66 22.81 -18.39 19.44
C ALA A 66 22.89 -17.48 18.21
N SER A 67 22.12 -17.81 17.16
CA SER A 67 22.14 -17.07 15.91
C SER A 67 21.85 -15.60 16.21
N SER A 68 22.86 -14.74 16.04
CA SER A 68 22.75 -13.30 16.26
C SER A 68 22.00 -12.60 15.11
N GLN A 69 21.21 -13.34 14.34
CA GLN A 69 20.29 -12.76 13.38
C GLN A 69 19.22 -11.97 14.15
N PRO A 70 19.01 -10.68 13.84
CA PRO A 70 17.95 -9.91 14.46
C PRO A 70 16.60 -10.61 14.21
N VAL A 71 15.83 -10.84 15.28
CA VAL A 71 14.46 -11.34 15.15
C VAL A 71 13.65 -10.28 14.39
N THR A 72 13.34 -10.55 13.13
CA THR A 72 12.44 -9.69 12.35
C THR A 72 11.02 -9.83 12.87
N VAL A 73 10.55 -8.78 13.54
CA VAL A 73 9.13 -8.64 13.91
C VAL A 73 8.35 -8.30 12.65
N GLY A 74 7.46 -9.21 12.22
CA GLY A 74 6.72 -9.08 10.96
C GLY A 74 7.37 -9.82 9.79
N GLU A 75 7.01 -9.44 8.57
CA GLU A 75 7.51 -10.07 7.33
C GLU A 75 8.69 -9.28 6.72
N ALA A 76 9.56 -9.97 6.00
CA ALA A 76 10.57 -9.34 5.15
C ALA A 76 9.94 -8.87 3.83
N LEU A 77 10.43 -7.76 3.27
CA LEU A 77 10.00 -7.28 1.96
C LEU A 77 10.46 -8.26 0.85
N PRO A 78 9.59 -8.62 -0.13
CA PRO A 78 10.00 -9.45 -1.26
C PRO A 78 11.07 -8.76 -2.13
N SER A 79 11.88 -9.54 -2.85
CA SER A 79 12.94 -9.00 -3.71
C SER A 79 12.61 -9.13 -5.20
N LEU A 80 12.73 -8.03 -5.94
CA LEU A 80 12.68 -8.04 -7.41
C LEU A 80 13.87 -8.78 -8.06
N THR A 81 15.00 -8.95 -7.35
CA THR A 81 16.15 -9.70 -7.88
C THR A 81 16.00 -11.22 -7.76
N ASN A 82 15.08 -11.68 -6.91
CA ASN A 82 14.74 -13.08 -6.72
C ASN A 82 13.25 -13.19 -6.38
N PRO A 83 12.36 -12.94 -7.36
CA PRO A 83 10.93 -12.89 -7.14
C PRO A 83 10.39 -14.26 -6.77
N GLN A 84 9.33 -14.31 -5.95
CA GLN A 84 8.73 -15.58 -5.57
C GLN A 84 8.08 -16.26 -6.81
N PRO A 85 8.17 -17.60 -6.95
CA PRO A 85 7.58 -18.30 -8.09
C PRO A 85 6.09 -17.99 -8.28
N GLY A 86 5.71 -17.59 -9.49
CA GLY A 86 4.33 -17.25 -9.84
C GLY A 86 3.88 -15.82 -9.47
N SER A 87 4.71 -15.04 -8.78
CA SER A 87 4.43 -13.63 -8.47
C SER A 87 4.30 -12.77 -9.73
N THR A 88 3.70 -11.57 -9.61
CA THR A 88 3.57 -10.62 -10.73
C THR A 88 4.93 -10.33 -11.38
N ALA A 89 5.97 -10.10 -10.59
CA ALA A 89 7.33 -9.89 -11.08
C ALA A 89 7.95 -11.14 -11.75
N ALA A 90 7.45 -12.35 -11.48
CA ALA A 90 7.93 -13.57 -12.12
C ALA A 90 7.17 -13.93 -13.41
N THR A 91 5.90 -13.54 -13.56
CA THR A 91 5.04 -14.04 -14.65
C THR A 91 4.34 -12.98 -15.50
N ALA A 92 4.27 -11.72 -15.08
CA ALA A 92 3.53 -10.71 -15.81
C ALA A 92 4.21 -10.34 -17.14
N THR A 93 3.39 -10.17 -18.18
CA THR A 93 3.79 -9.61 -19.47
C THR A 93 3.36 -8.14 -19.53
N GLY A 94 4.20 -7.27 -20.09
CA GLY A 94 3.93 -5.82 -20.08
C GLY A 94 4.05 -5.21 -18.66
N PRO A 95 3.48 -4.01 -18.44
CA PRO A 95 3.69 -3.20 -17.24
C PRO A 95 2.74 -3.54 -16.07
N ILE A 96 2.15 -4.73 -16.03
CA ILE A 96 1.20 -5.12 -14.97
C ILE A 96 1.88 -5.10 -13.59
N GLY A 97 1.18 -4.57 -12.60
CA GLY A 97 1.59 -4.54 -11.20
C GLY A 97 1.52 -3.17 -10.54
N ILE A 98 2.14 -3.09 -9.36
CA ILE A 98 2.24 -1.90 -8.53
C ILE A 98 3.47 -1.09 -8.95
N TRP A 99 3.27 0.19 -9.22
CA TRP A 99 4.30 1.17 -9.53
C TRP A 99 4.29 2.27 -8.47
N SER A 100 5.45 2.85 -8.19
CA SER A 100 5.56 3.91 -7.19
C SER A 100 6.60 4.97 -7.53
N ALA A 101 6.38 6.20 -7.11
CA ALA A 101 7.41 7.25 -7.09
C ALA A 101 7.33 8.05 -5.80
N SER A 102 8.49 8.49 -5.32
CA SER A 102 8.63 9.57 -4.34
C SER A 102 9.26 10.77 -5.03
N GLY A 103 8.57 11.91 -4.98
CA GLY A 103 9.08 13.21 -5.39
C GLY A 103 9.65 14.00 -4.21
N ASN A 104 10.12 15.20 -4.51
CA ASN A 104 10.52 16.16 -3.48
C ASN A 104 9.29 16.66 -2.70
N LEU A 105 9.53 17.27 -1.53
CA LEU A 105 8.50 17.93 -0.70
C LEU A 105 7.33 17.03 -0.25
N GLY A 106 7.52 15.71 -0.25
CA GLY A 106 6.51 14.75 0.21
C GLY A 106 5.46 14.36 -0.82
N TYR A 107 5.61 14.80 -2.09
CA TYR A 107 4.81 14.25 -3.18
C TYR A 107 5.15 12.78 -3.42
N SER A 108 4.15 11.95 -3.69
CA SER A 108 4.37 10.58 -4.15
C SER A 108 3.25 10.12 -5.08
N THR A 109 3.49 9.08 -5.86
CA THR A 109 2.45 8.40 -6.63
C THR A 109 2.52 6.91 -6.33
N ILE A 110 1.38 6.27 -6.20
CA ILE A 110 1.24 4.82 -6.37
C ILE A 110 0.32 4.60 -7.56
N ALA A 111 0.73 3.75 -8.50
CA ALA A 111 -0.08 3.40 -9.66
C ALA A 111 -0.27 1.89 -9.73
N LEU A 112 -1.50 1.46 -9.98
CA LEU A 112 -1.88 0.09 -10.21
C LEU A 112 -2.16 -0.07 -11.70
N ILE A 113 -1.52 -1.05 -12.32
CA ILE A 113 -1.84 -1.50 -13.67
C ILE A 113 -2.30 -2.95 -13.55
N ASP A 114 -3.59 -3.18 -13.81
CA ASP A 114 -4.20 -4.50 -13.69
C ASP A 114 -3.93 -5.38 -14.95
N PRO A 115 -4.30 -6.68 -14.94
CA PRO A 115 -4.13 -7.57 -16.08
C PRO A 115 -4.91 -7.16 -17.35
N HIS A 116 -5.87 -6.25 -17.24
CA HIS A 116 -6.64 -5.69 -18.36
C HIS A 116 -6.01 -4.38 -18.88
N ASN A 117 -4.85 -3.98 -18.35
CA ASN A 117 -4.17 -2.70 -18.60
C ASN A 117 -4.96 -1.46 -18.13
N ASN A 118 -5.91 -1.60 -17.20
CA ASN A 118 -6.50 -0.44 -16.54
C ASN A 118 -5.45 0.22 -15.63
N LEU A 119 -5.28 1.52 -15.77
CA LEU A 119 -4.49 2.37 -14.88
C LEU A 119 -5.40 2.97 -13.82
N SER A 120 -5.03 2.76 -12.55
CA SER A 120 -5.53 3.55 -11.42
C SER A 120 -4.33 4.17 -10.70
N THR A 121 -4.28 5.49 -10.52
CA THR A 121 -3.22 6.14 -9.72
C THR A 121 -3.78 6.79 -8.48
N LEU A 122 -2.98 6.82 -7.41
CA LEU A 122 -3.10 7.71 -6.26
C LEU A 122 -1.93 8.67 -6.28
N ASN A 123 -2.18 9.95 -6.49
CA ASN A 123 -1.17 11.01 -6.38
C ASN A 123 -1.31 11.68 -5.01
N LEU A 124 -0.29 11.58 -4.17
CA LEU A 124 -0.33 11.96 -2.76
C LEU A 124 0.58 13.15 -2.44
N LEU A 125 0.22 13.88 -1.38
CA LEU A 125 1.08 14.79 -0.65
C LEU A 125 1.11 14.33 0.82
N GLY A 126 2.23 13.76 1.26
CA GLY A 126 2.29 13.02 2.52
C GLY A 126 1.36 11.79 2.46
N SER A 127 0.43 11.68 3.41
CA SER A 127 -0.57 10.60 3.46
C SER A 127 -1.93 10.97 2.85
N PHE A 128 -2.07 12.15 2.24
CA PHE A 128 -3.32 12.64 1.65
C PHE A 128 -3.30 12.44 0.14
N VAL A 129 -4.36 11.83 -0.42
CA VAL A 129 -4.54 11.71 -1.87
C VAL A 129 -5.04 13.05 -2.39
N MET A 130 -4.23 13.65 -3.27
CA MET A 130 -4.50 14.94 -3.92
C MET A 130 -5.29 14.74 -5.22
N SER A 131 -5.02 13.66 -5.94
CA SER A 131 -5.80 13.27 -7.12
C SER A 131 -5.65 11.80 -7.50
N ASP A 132 -6.66 11.31 -8.20
CA ASP A 132 -6.74 9.97 -8.75
C ASP A 132 -6.77 10.03 -10.28
N ASP A 133 -6.13 9.09 -10.98
CA ASP A 133 -6.23 8.95 -12.44
C ASP A 133 -6.80 7.59 -12.81
N PHE A 134 -7.75 7.59 -13.74
CA PHE A 134 -8.36 6.38 -14.31
C PHE A 134 -8.27 6.42 -15.84
N SER A 135 -7.56 5.46 -16.43
CA SER A 135 -7.45 5.30 -17.89
C SER A 135 -7.10 3.85 -18.25
N THR A 136 -6.86 3.54 -19.52
CA THR A 136 -6.40 2.24 -20.02
C THR A 136 -5.13 2.41 -20.86
N LEU A 137 -4.14 1.53 -20.66
CA LEU A 137 -2.92 1.51 -21.45
C LEU A 137 -3.10 0.68 -22.72
N THR A 138 -2.59 1.20 -23.83
CA THR A 138 -2.13 0.39 -24.96
C THR A 138 -0.63 0.21 -24.84
N VAL A 139 -0.17 -1.04 -24.79
CA VAL A 139 1.26 -1.37 -24.65
C VAL A 139 1.77 -1.94 -25.96
N ASN A 140 2.88 -1.40 -26.46
CA ASN A 140 3.55 -1.84 -27.67
C ASN A 140 5.05 -2.01 -27.40
N GLY A 141 5.45 -3.23 -27.04
CA GLY A 141 6.81 -3.57 -26.64
C GLY A 141 7.28 -2.79 -25.40
N SER A 142 8.31 -1.96 -25.58
CA SER A 142 8.85 -1.05 -24.57
C SER A 142 8.21 0.35 -24.58
N THR A 143 7.11 0.53 -25.30
CA THR A 143 6.36 1.79 -25.34
C THR A 143 4.93 1.60 -24.87
N TRP A 144 4.32 2.68 -24.39
CA TRP A 144 2.90 2.70 -24.02
C TRP A 144 2.25 4.01 -24.42
N SER A 145 0.94 3.97 -24.61
CA SER A 145 0.05 5.13 -24.65
C SER A 145 -1.17 4.88 -23.77
N ILE A 146 -1.89 5.93 -23.39
CA ILE A 146 -3.18 5.80 -22.69
C ILE A 146 -4.33 6.37 -23.51
N ALA A 147 -5.50 5.77 -23.34
CA ALA A 147 -6.75 6.32 -23.84
C ALA A 147 -7.14 7.62 -23.09
N PRO A 148 -8.06 8.43 -23.64
CA PRO A 148 -8.74 9.44 -22.85
C PRO A 148 -9.39 8.83 -21.61
N GLY A 149 -9.28 9.52 -20.48
CA GLY A 149 -9.71 9.02 -19.18
C GLY A 149 -10.16 10.13 -18.24
N ILE A 150 -10.20 9.84 -16.95
CA ILE A 150 -10.67 10.75 -15.91
C ILE A 150 -9.56 10.99 -14.88
N ASN A 151 -9.31 12.27 -14.57
CA ASN A 151 -8.57 12.68 -13.38
C ASN A 151 -9.57 13.24 -12.36
N PHE A 152 -9.54 12.73 -11.14
CA PHE A 152 -10.34 13.24 -10.03
C PHE A 152 -9.44 14.03 -9.08
N ALA A 153 -9.76 15.30 -8.82
CA ALA A 153 -9.06 16.10 -7.83
C ALA A 153 -9.65 15.83 -6.44
N GLY A 154 -8.97 14.99 -5.64
CA GLY A 154 -9.43 14.52 -4.33
C GLY A 154 -9.68 15.63 -3.31
N THR A 155 -9.02 16.79 -3.44
CA THR A 155 -9.20 17.95 -2.54
C THR A 155 -10.42 18.81 -2.86
N SER A 156 -10.85 18.86 -4.13
CA SER A 156 -12.01 19.67 -4.58
C SER A 156 -13.21 18.83 -5.01
N GLY A 157 -13.05 17.51 -5.08
CA GLY A 157 -14.04 16.60 -5.63
C GLY A 157 -14.31 16.79 -7.13
N THR A 158 -13.41 17.47 -7.86
CA THR A 158 -13.64 17.86 -9.26
C THR A 158 -13.20 16.75 -10.21
N VAL A 159 -14.11 16.33 -11.09
CA VAL A 159 -13.83 15.44 -12.21
C VAL A 159 -13.29 16.26 -13.39
N THR A 160 -12.11 15.91 -13.89
CA THR A 160 -11.49 16.49 -15.09
C THR A 160 -11.05 15.40 -16.06
N LYS A 161 -10.70 15.78 -17.30
CA LYS A 161 -10.34 14.84 -18.36
C LYS A 161 -8.82 14.58 -18.40
N ILE A 162 -8.45 13.31 -18.53
CA ILE A 162 -7.15 12.90 -19.08
C ILE A 162 -7.30 12.89 -20.60
N ASP A 163 -6.49 13.67 -21.31
CA ASP A 163 -6.61 13.82 -22.76
C ASP A 163 -5.90 12.70 -23.50
N SER A 164 -4.67 12.43 -23.08
CA SER A 164 -3.74 11.48 -23.67
C SER A 164 -2.52 11.33 -22.77
N GLY A 165 -1.69 10.35 -23.09
CA GLY A 165 -0.37 10.19 -22.53
C GLY A 165 0.39 9.10 -23.27
N SER A 166 1.71 9.13 -23.19
CA SER A 166 2.58 8.12 -23.77
C SER A 166 3.96 8.14 -23.16
N GLY A 167 4.72 7.08 -23.39
CA GLY A 167 6.09 6.98 -22.91
C GLY A 167 6.72 5.61 -23.10
N ALA A 168 7.68 5.34 -22.22
CA ALA A 168 8.52 4.14 -22.24
C ALA A 168 8.26 3.24 -21.02
N TYR A 169 8.49 1.95 -21.24
CA TYR A 169 8.44 0.87 -20.25
C TYR A 169 9.75 0.10 -20.30
N SER A 170 10.45 0.04 -19.16
CA SER A 170 11.57 -0.86 -18.92
C SER A 170 11.10 -1.99 -17.99
N PRO A 171 11.13 -3.26 -18.44
CA PRO A 171 10.62 -4.39 -17.68
C PRO A 171 11.12 -4.43 -16.24
N GLN A 172 10.17 -4.50 -15.32
CA GLN A 172 10.37 -4.63 -13.87
C GLN A 172 11.25 -3.54 -13.23
N GLN A 173 11.46 -2.42 -13.93
CA GLN A 173 12.34 -1.33 -13.51
C GLN A 173 11.61 0.01 -13.49
N THR A 174 11.19 0.51 -14.65
CA THR A 174 10.64 1.87 -14.79
C THR A 174 9.48 1.94 -15.76
N LEU A 175 8.47 2.75 -15.41
CA LEU A 175 7.43 3.23 -16.30
C LEU A 175 7.51 4.75 -16.31
N SER A 176 7.75 5.36 -17.46
CA SER A 176 7.99 6.80 -17.57
C SER A 176 7.34 7.39 -18.81
N GLY A 177 7.06 8.68 -18.78
CA GLY A 177 6.49 9.41 -19.92
C GLY A 177 5.74 10.66 -19.49
N THR A 178 4.74 11.01 -20.29
CA THR A 178 3.96 12.24 -20.11
C THR A 178 2.47 11.92 -20.09
N ILE A 179 1.72 12.55 -19.18
CA ILE A 179 0.25 12.51 -19.12
C ILE A 179 -0.28 13.94 -19.23
N SER A 180 -1.22 14.17 -20.16
CA SER A 180 -1.97 15.42 -20.30
C SER A 180 -3.30 15.34 -19.54
N ARG A 181 -3.50 16.26 -18.60
CA ARG A 181 -4.76 16.45 -17.87
C ARG A 181 -5.29 17.83 -18.17
N ASN A 182 -6.50 17.90 -18.73
CA ASN A 182 -7.15 19.16 -19.12
C ASN A 182 -6.22 20.13 -19.89
N GLY A 183 -5.55 19.60 -20.93
CA GLY A 183 -4.56 20.32 -21.76
C GLY A 183 -3.18 20.54 -21.12
N THR A 184 -2.99 20.18 -19.84
CA THR A 184 -1.72 20.38 -19.12
C THR A 184 -0.90 19.08 -19.09
N ALA A 185 0.19 19.06 -19.84
CA ALA A 185 1.14 17.95 -19.86
C ALA A 185 2.05 17.92 -18.62
N SER A 186 2.28 16.73 -18.07
CA SER A 186 3.13 16.50 -16.90
C SER A 186 3.97 15.24 -17.10
N ASN A 187 5.27 15.34 -16.79
CA ASN A 187 6.20 14.22 -16.91
C ASN A 187 6.25 13.41 -15.61
N PHE A 188 6.42 12.09 -15.72
CA PHE A 188 6.59 11.20 -14.58
C PHE A 188 7.64 10.12 -14.85
N THR A 189 8.12 9.51 -13.77
CA THR A 189 8.87 8.26 -13.80
C THR A 189 8.54 7.50 -12.52
N TRP A 190 7.92 6.34 -12.66
CA TRP A 190 7.60 5.43 -11.58
C TRP A 190 8.54 4.24 -11.62
N THR A 191 8.88 3.71 -10.44
CA THR A 191 9.69 2.50 -10.25
C THR A 191 8.78 1.30 -9.96
N TYR A 192 9.19 0.12 -10.40
CA TYR A 192 8.44 -1.10 -10.14
C TYR A 192 8.52 -1.45 -8.64
N ASN A 193 7.38 -1.70 -8.01
CA ASN A 193 7.35 -1.89 -6.56
C ASN A 193 7.77 -3.31 -6.16
N ALA A 194 8.51 -3.44 -5.05
CA ALA A 194 8.96 -4.71 -4.50
C ALA A 194 7.81 -5.67 -4.15
N ALA A 195 6.62 -5.16 -3.84
CA ALA A 195 5.44 -5.98 -3.58
C ALA A 195 5.00 -6.85 -4.77
N ASN A 196 5.41 -6.53 -6.01
CA ASN A 196 5.16 -7.38 -7.18
C ASN A 196 5.91 -8.72 -7.13
N ALA A 197 6.98 -8.83 -6.33
CA ALA A 197 7.71 -10.08 -6.11
C ALA A 197 7.07 -10.99 -5.04
N LEU A 198 5.95 -10.57 -4.44
CA LEU A 198 5.14 -11.43 -3.58
C LEU A 198 4.31 -12.40 -4.44
N ALA A 199 4.44 -13.70 -4.20
CA ALA A 199 3.50 -14.69 -4.67
C ALA A 199 2.35 -14.78 -3.66
N VAL A 200 1.13 -14.67 -4.14
CA VAL A 200 -0.09 -14.69 -3.31
C VAL A 200 -1.03 -15.81 -3.76
N THR A 201 -2.13 -15.97 -3.04
CA THR A 201 -3.27 -16.83 -3.38
C THR A 201 -4.57 -16.08 -3.06
N GLN A 202 -5.72 -16.64 -3.42
CA GLN A 202 -7.01 -16.10 -2.99
C GLN A 202 -7.14 -16.07 -1.46
N ASP A 203 -6.56 -17.05 -0.74
CA ASP A 203 -6.60 -17.07 0.72
C ASP A 203 -5.60 -16.11 1.38
N SER A 204 -4.65 -15.52 0.63
CA SER A 204 -3.69 -14.54 1.16
C SER A 204 -4.34 -13.25 1.66
N VAL A 205 -5.58 -12.97 1.24
CA VAL A 205 -6.39 -11.84 1.72
C VAL A 205 -7.35 -12.21 2.86
N VAL A 206 -7.50 -13.49 3.23
CA VAL A 206 -8.49 -13.93 4.23
C VAL A 206 -8.18 -13.44 5.64
N GLY A 207 -9.21 -13.01 6.37
CA GLY A 207 -9.15 -12.49 7.73
C GLY A 207 -9.46 -11.00 7.83
N THR A 208 -9.09 -10.38 8.95
CA THR A 208 -9.43 -8.98 9.25
C THR A 208 -8.29 -8.03 8.89
N TRP A 209 -8.66 -6.89 8.33
CA TRP A 209 -7.79 -5.79 7.94
C TRP A 209 -8.42 -4.48 8.40
N ALA A 210 -7.66 -3.56 8.98
CA ALA A 210 -8.22 -2.30 9.46
C ALA A 210 -7.23 -1.13 9.45
N THR A 211 -7.80 0.06 9.53
CA THR A 211 -7.15 1.35 9.78
C THR A 211 -8.19 2.29 10.42
N ILE A 212 -7.81 3.53 10.74
CA ILE A 212 -8.63 4.44 11.58
C ILE A 212 -10.05 4.72 11.07
N ASN A 213 -10.32 4.59 9.76
CA ASN A 213 -11.64 4.82 9.14
C ASN A 213 -12.12 3.68 8.21
N ALA A 214 -11.50 2.50 8.24
CA ALA A 214 -12.00 1.34 7.50
C ALA A 214 -11.62 0.02 8.17
N SER A 215 -12.50 -0.97 8.06
CA SER A 215 -12.28 -2.34 8.51
C SER A 215 -12.91 -3.31 7.53
N PHE A 216 -12.16 -4.29 7.02
CA PHE A 216 -12.66 -5.34 6.15
C PHE A 216 -12.43 -6.71 6.79
N ALA A 217 -13.46 -7.54 6.80
CA ALA A 217 -13.38 -8.96 7.07
C ALA A 217 -13.57 -9.70 5.75
N ILE A 218 -12.56 -10.48 5.34
CA ILE A 218 -12.54 -11.18 4.07
C ILE A 218 -12.58 -12.69 4.34
N ALA A 219 -13.60 -13.37 3.84
CA ALA A 219 -13.74 -14.82 3.93
C ALA A 219 -13.01 -15.53 2.79
N SER A 220 -12.80 -16.84 2.93
CA SER A 220 -12.27 -17.65 1.81
C SER A 220 -13.21 -17.57 0.60
N GLY A 221 -12.64 -17.62 -0.61
CA GLY A 221 -13.34 -17.28 -1.86
C GLY A 221 -13.47 -15.76 -2.13
N GLY A 222 -13.06 -14.90 -1.17
CA GLY A 222 -12.95 -13.46 -1.37
C GLY A 222 -14.19 -12.65 -0.99
N THR A 223 -15.22 -13.23 -0.39
CA THR A 223 -16.38 -12.47 0.11
C THR A 223 -15.94 -11.46 1.17
N LEU A 224 -16.29 -10.19 0.98
CA LEU A 224 -15.88 -9.07 1.82
C LEU A 224 -17.09 -8.46 2.54
N THR A 225 -16.95 -8.22 3.84
CA THR A 225 -17.84 -7.35 4.62
C THR A 225 -17.00 -6.34 5.38
N GLY A 226 -17.57 -5.19 5.77
CA GLY A 226 -16.77 -4.22 6.50
C GLY A 226 -17.41 -2.86 6.72
N THR A 227 -16.57 -1.90 7.11
CA THR A 227 -16.89 -0.49 7.20
C THR A 227 -15.91 0.36 6.41
N LEU A 228 -16.40 1.49 5.88
CA LEU A 228 -15.59 2.49 5.18
C LEU A 228 -16.17 3.87 5.43
N SER A 229 -15.43 4.74 6.13
CA SER A 229 -15.87 6.12 6.45
C SER A 229 -17.28 6.17 7.08
N GLY A 230 -17.61 5.19 7.94
CA GLY A 230 -18.92 5.04 8.58
C GLY A 230 -19.99 4.30 7.76
N CYS A 231 -19.74 4.00 6.49
CA CYS A 231 -20.62 3.17 5.66
C CYS A 231 -20.41 1.68 5.95
N ASN A 232 -21.49 0.93 6.19
CA ASN A 232 -21.44 -0.54 6.19
C ASN A 232 -21.37 -1.05 4.74
N LEU A 233 -20.39 -1.90 4.44
CA LEU A 233 -20.11 -2.44 3.11
C LEU A 233 -20.26 -3.96 3.03
N SER A 234 -20.67 -4.43 1.86
CA SER A 234 -20.55 -5.83 1.42
C SER A 234 -20.01 -5.89 -0.01
N GLY A 235 -19.35 -6.99 -0.38
CA GLY A 235 -18.78 -7.15 -1.71
C GLY A 235 -17.79 -8.30 -1.84
N THR A 236 -16.78 -8.13 -2.68
CA THR A 236 -15.77 -9.14 -3.01
C THR A 236 -14.37 -8.53 -3.17
N LEU A 237 -13.35 -9.37 -2.93
CA LEU A 237 -11.94 -9.14 -3.27
C LEU A 237 -11.37 -10.44 -3.84
N GLN A 238 -11.21 -10.50 -5.15
CA GLN A 238 -10.82 -11.73 -5.88
C GLN A 238 -9.55 -11.49 -6.70
N LEU A 239 -8.69 -12.50 -6.89
CA LEU A 239 -7.51 -12.37 -7.74
C LEU A 239 -7.90 -11.92 -9.17
N SER A 240 -7.32 -10.82 -9.67
CA SER A 240 -7.57 -10.30 -11.03
C SER A 240 -7.15 -11.26 -12.14
N THR A 241 -6.35 -12.27 -11.81
CA THR A 241 -6.09 -13.44 -12.66
C THR A 241 -6.34 -14.69 -11.81
N PRO A 242 -7.56 -15.26 -11.84
CA PRO A 242 -7.94 -16.42 -11.05
C PRO A 242 -6.98 -17.61 -11.22
N GLY A 243 -6.59 -18.24 -10.11
CA GLY A 243 -5.66 -19.37 -10.11
C GLY A 243 -4.19 -19.02 -10.37
N SER A 244 -3.84 -17.74 -10.58
CA SER A 244 -2.45 -17.27 -10.58
C SER A 244 -1.95 -16.97 -9.15
N ASN A 245 -0.65 -16.71 -9.03
CA ASN A 245 -0.06 -16.19 -7.79
C ASN A 245 0.27 -14.68 -7.87
N GLN A 246 -0.34 -13.95 -8.82
CA GLN A 246 -0.08 -12.52 -9.02
C GLN A 246 -0.73 -11.66 -7.94
N ASN A 247 -0.01 -10.62 -7.51
CA ASN A 247 -0.42 -9.72 -6.43
C ASN A 247 -1.35 -8.58 -6.91
N MET A 248 -2.38 -8.93 -7.68
CA MET A 248 -3.47 -8.03 -8.09
C MET A 248 -4.82 -8.69 -7.81
N TYR A 249 -5.75 -7.88 -7.30
CA TYR A 249 -7.09 -8.27 -6.95
C TYR A 249 -8.11 -7.28 -7.52
N ASP A 250 -9.22 -7.81 -8.04
CA ASP A 250 -10.39 -7.03 -8.38
C ASP A 250 -11.26 -6.94 -7.12
N MET A 251 -11.58 -5.70 -6.74
CA MET A 251 -12.40 -5.41 -5.57
C MET A 251 -13.70 -4.75 -6.01
N THR A 252 -14.81 -5.24 -5.47
CA THR A 252 -16.14 -4.62 -5.61
C THR A 252 -16.75 -4.44 -4.23
N VAL A 253 -17.33 -3.28 -3.94
CA VAL A 253 -18.06 -3.02 -2.70
C VAL A 253 -19.35 -2.26 -2.97
N THR A 254 -20.36 -2.47 -2.14
CA THR A 254 -21.63 -1.73 -2.16
C THR A 254 -22.00 -1.31 -0.75
N ALA A 255 -22.45 -0.06 -0.58
CA ALA A 255 -22.94 0.42 0.70
C ALA A 255 -24.35 -0.10 1.00
N SER A 256 -24.56 -0.46 2.27
CA SER A 256 -25.88 -0.64 2.87
C SER A 256 -26.43 0.69 3.37
N ALA A 257 -27.76 0.86 3.32
CA ALA A 257 -28.43 2.04 3.86
C ALA A 257 -28.08 2.24 5.35
N SER A 258 -27.46 3.37 5.68
CA SER A 258 -26.96 3.67 7.01
C SER A 258 -26.87 5.18 7.24
N THR A 259 -27.23 5.63 8.45
CA THR A 259 -27.22 7.06 8.82
C THR A 259 -25.78 7.59 8.87
N GLY A 260 -25.52 8.69 8.17
CA GLY A 260 -24.19 9.31 8.10
C GLY A 260 -23.25 8.74 7.03
N CYS A 261 -23.64 7.67 6.33
CA CYS A 261 -22.88 7.16 5.20
C CYS A 261 -22.97 8.10 4.00
N LYS A 262 -21.81 8.52 3.45
CA LYS A 262 -21.72 9.40 2.28
C LYS A 262 -21.83 8.66 0.93
N LEU A 263 -21.68 7.34 0.93
CA LEU A 263 -21.85 6.51 -0.28
C LEU A 263 -23.32 6.09 -0.39
N PRO A 264 -24.03 6.40 -1.50
CA PRO A 264 -25.42 6.00 -1.64
C PRO A 264 -25.59 4.47 -1.59
N ALA A 265 -26.64 4.02 -0.89
CA ALA A 265 -26.92 2.61 -0.77
C ALA A 265 -27.19 1.97 -2.15
N GLY A 266 -26.64 0.78 -2.37
CA GLY A 266 -26.82 0.05 -3.63
C GLY A 266 -25.94 0.51 -4.81
N VAL A 267 -25.14 1.58 -4.68
CA VAL A 267 -24.17 1.96 -5.71
C VAL A 267 -22.91 1.08 -5.59
N PRO A 268 -22.57 0.27 -6.61
CA PRO A 268 -21.35 -0.52 -6.59
C PRO A 268 -20.15 0.36 -6.93
N LEU A 269 -19.09 0.27 -6.12
CA LEU A 269 -17.76 0.75 -6.45
C LEU A 269 -16.89 -0.45 -6.82
N ALA A 270 -16.21 -0.38 -7.95
CA ALA A 270 -15.30 -1.42 -8.41
C ALA A 270 -13.94 -0.83 -8.83
N GLY A 271 -12.89 -1.64 -8.74
CA GLY A 271 -11.54 -1.25 -9.16
C GLY A 271 -10.47 -2.19 -8.66
N SER A 272 -9.22 -1.76 -8.77
CA SER A 272 -8.05 -2.57 -8.47
C SER A 272 -7.65 -2.48 -6.99
N ALA A 273 -7.16 -3.59 -6.45
CA ALA A 273 -6.59 -3.71 -5.13
C ALA A 273 -5.35 -4.62 -5.14
N ALA A 274 -4.46 -4.45 -4.17
CA ALA A 274 -3.18 -5.18 -4.14
C ALA A 274 -2.63 -5.30 -2.71
N ILE A 275 -1.86 -6.37 -2.43
CA ILE A 275 -1.13 -6.46 -1.15
C ILE A 275 0.11 -5.57 -1.23
N MET A 276 0.20 -4.61 -0.32
CA MET A 276 1.38 -3.76 -0.11
C MET A 276 1.97 -3.96 1.28
N PHE A 277 3.17 -3.43 1.51
CA PHE A 277 3.89 -3.55 2.77
C PHE A 277 4.00 -2.21 3.49
N VAL A 278 3.60 -2.17 4.76
CA VAL A 278 3.74 -1.02 5.66
C VAL A 278 4.85 -1.33 6.68
N PRO A 279 5.86 -0.47 6.87
CA PRO A 279 6.92 -0.70 7.85
C PRO A 279 6.38 -0.77 9.29
N ILE A 280 6.94 -1.66 10.11
CA ILE A 280 6.62 -1.71 11.55
C ILE A 280 7.62 -0.81 12.29
N THR A 281 7.11 0.31 12.83
CA THR A 281 7.89 1.31 13.58
C THR A 281 8.80 0.67 14.63
N GLY A 282 10.08 1.04 14.62
CA GLY A 282 11.09 0.52 15.56
C GLY A 282 11.66 -0.86 15.19
N THR A 283 11.35 -1.41 14.01
CA THR A 283 11.81 -2.72 13.56
C THR A 283 12.23 -2.71 12.09
N ASN A 284 12.84 -3.81 11.62
CA ASN A 284 13.20 -4.00 10.20
C ASN A 284 12.13 -4.79 9.40
N GLY A 285 10.98 -5.10 10.01
CA GLY A 285 9.93 -5.89 9.37
C GLY A 285 8.73 -5.05 8.93
N PHE A 286 7.85 -5.70 8.18
CA PHE A 286 6.69 -5.09 7.54
C PHE A 286 5.40 -5.84 7.92
N LYS A 287 4.28 -5.13 7.94
CA LYS A 287 2.93 -5.73 7.89
C LYS A 287 2.42 -5.71 6.46
N ARG A 288 1.70 -6.75 6.07
CA ARG A 288 0.83 -6.70 4.89
C ARG A 288 -0.28 -5.67 5.10
N SER A 289 -0.67 -5.07 3.99
CA SER A 289 -1.80 -4.17 3.85
C SER A 289 -2.51 -4.44 2.52
N ILE A 290 -3.79 -4.13 2.42
CA ILE A 290 -4.50 -4.09 1.14
C ILE A 290 -4.66 -2.63 0.76
N LEU A 291 -4.02 -2.22 -0.33
CA LEU A 291 -4.32 -0.98 -1.03
C LEU A 291 -5.52 -1.22 -1.95
N TYR A 292 -6.44 -0.27 -2.05
CA TYR A 292 -7.55 -0.31 -3.01
C TYR A 292 -7.80 1.06 -3.64
N VAL A 293 -8.22 1.07 -4.91
CA VAL A 293 -8.67 2.25 -5.65
C VAL A 293 -9.93 1.87 -6.43
N LEU A 294 -11.08 2.32 -5.97
CA LEU A 294 -12.40 1.92 -6.47
C LEU A 294 -13.19 3.13 -6.93
N ARG A 295 -14.08 2.93 -7.90
CA ARG A 295 -14.95 3.98 -8.42
C ARG A 295 -16.33 3.45 -8.80
N ALA A 296 -17.32 4.34 -8.82
CA ALA A 296 -18.58 4.09 -9.50
C ALA A 296 -18.36 4.02 -11.01
N ALA A 297 -19.25 3.32 -11.73
CA ALA A 297 -19.15 3.17 -13.19
C ALA A 297 -19.18 4.52 -13.93
N ASP A 298 -19.92 5.49 -13.40
CA ASP A 298 -20.09 6.86 -13.87
C ASP A 298 -19.09 7.87 -13.27
N TYR A 299 -18.14 7.42 -12.45
CA TYR A 299 -17.16 8.23 -11.72
C TYR A 299 -17.78 9.21 -10.69
N SER A 300 -19.06 9.07 -10.32
CA SER A 300 -19.73 9.94 -9.32
C SER A 300 -19.15 9.81 -7.90
N PHE A 301 -18.57 8.64 -7.58
CA PHE A 301 -17.92 8.34 -6.31
C PHE A 301 -16.61 7.62 -6.54
N ILE A 302 -15.61 7.97 -5.73
CA ILE A 302 -14.33 7.27 -5.63
C ILE A 302 -14.08 6.91 -4.16
N ALA A 303 -13.56 5.70 -3.95
CA ALA A 303 -13.13 5.18 -2.66
C ALA A 303 -11.73 4.61 -2.78
N TYR A 304 -10.80 5.15 -2.01
CA TYR A 304 -9.43 4.68 -1.94
C TYR A 304 -8.98 4.53 -0.49
N GLY A 305 -7.90 3.79 -0.31
CA GLY A 305 -7.21 3.73 0.96
C GLY A 305 -6.41 2.46 1.15
N GLN A 306 -5.88 2.31 2.36
CA GLN A 306 -5.01 1.20 2.72
C GLN A 306 -5.40 0.65 4.10
N VAL A 307 -5.82 -0.62 4.16
CA VAL A 307 -6.11 -1.33 5.42
C VAL A 307 -4.96 -2.26 5.78
N ILE A 308 -4.57 -2.31 7.05
CA ILE A 308 -3.41 -3.09 7.54
C ILE A 308 -3.89 -4.39 8.16
N LYS A 309 -3.13 -5.48 7.98
CA LYS A 309 -3.43 -6.77 8.64
C LYS A 309 -3.47 -6.60 10.17
N GLN A 310 -4.56 -7.07 10.77
CA GLN A 310 -4.72 -7.10 12.23
C GLN A 310 -3.98 -8.32 12.80
#